data_AF-A0A843KAS2-F1
#
_entry.id   AF-A0A843KAS2-F1
#
_cell.length_a   1.000
_cell.length_b   1.000
_cell.length_c   1.000
_cell.angle_alpha   90.00
_cell.angle_beta   90.00
_cell.angle_gamma   90.00
#
_symmetry.space_group_name_H-M   'P 1'
#
loop_
_entity.id
_entity.type
_entity.pdbx_description
1 polymer ?
#
loop_
_entity_poly.entity_id
_entity_poly.type
_entity_poly.pdbx_seq_one_letter_code
_entity_poly.pdbx_strand_id
1 'polypeptide(L)' 'MVTVLCNDAEIEVPDGEVCQICGCELEEFDEVTGTGIHGYYHWICVNHVDA' A
#
# COMPACT_ATOMS: atom_id res chain seq x y z
N MET A 1 10.96 9.06 1.49
CA MET A 1 9.96 8.53 0.54
C MET A 1 10.31 7.06 0.38
N VAL A 2 9.32 6.18 0.39
CA VAL A 2 9.49 4.74 0.15
C VAL A 2 8.88 4.38 -1.21
N THR A 3 9.57 3.51 -1.96
CA THR A 3 9.10 3.03 -3.26
C THR A 3 8.24 1.80 -3.06
N VAL A 4 7.00 1.85 -3.55
CA VAL A 4 6.03 0.74 -3.47
C VAL A 4 5.53 0.37 -4.88
N LEU A 5 4.93 -0.81 -5.01
CA LEU A 5 4.44 -1.35 -6.28
C LEU A 5 2.91 -1.21 -6.35
N CYS A 6 2.42 -0.37 -7.25
CA CYS A 6 0.99 -0.19 -7.50
C CYS A 6 0.65 -0.54 -8.95
N ASN A 7 -0.10 -1.63 -9.17
CA ASN A 7 -0.45 -2.14 -10.52
C ASN A 7 0.78 -2.27 -11.44
N ASP A 8 1.82 -2.97 -10.98
CA ASP A 8 3.09 -3.18 -11.69
C ASP A 8 3.91 -1.91 -11.99
N ALA A 9 3.54 -0.77 -11.40
CA ALA A 9 4.29 0.48 -11.47
C ALA A 9 4.92 0.83 -10.12
N GLU A 10 6.16 1.32 -10.15
CA GLU A 10 6.85 1.87 -8.98
C GLU A 10 6.33 3.29 -8.72
N ILE A 11 5.88 3.55 -7.50
CA ILE A 11 5.45 4.87 -7.04
C ILE A 11 6.14 5.22 -5.73
N GLU A 12 6.35 6.51 -5.49
CA GLU A 12 6.91 7.00 -4.23
C GLU A 12 5.80 7.47 -3.30
N VAL A 13 5.83 6.98 -2.05
CA VAL A 13 4.94 7.42 -0.97
C VAL A 13 5.75 8.02 0.19
N PRO A 14 5.15 8.87 1.04
CA PRO A 14 5.85 9.45 2.20
C PRO A 14 6.40 8.36 3.15
N ASP A 15 7.49 8.66 3.84
CA ASP A 15 7.99 7.77 4.90
C ASP A 15 6.97 7.68 6.04
N GLY A 16 6.76 6.48 6.55
CA GLY A 16 5.78 6.23 7.61
C GLY A 16 4.32 6.25 7.14
N GLU A 17 4.07 6.25 5.82
CA GLU A 17 2.75 5.96 5.28
C GLU A 17 2.32 4.55 5.74
N VAL A 18 1.10 4.43 6.26
CA VAL A 18 0.60 3.17 6.82
C VAL A 18 -0.53 2.61 5.98
N CYS A 19 -0.53 1.28 5.82
CA CYS A 19 -1.67 0.56 5.28
C CYS A 19 -2.87 0.75 6.20
N GLN A 20 -3.95 1.35 5.69
CA GLN A 20 -5.13 1.67 6.50
C GLN A 20 -5.95 0.45 6.94
N ILE A 21 -5.61 -0.76 6.46
CA ILE A 21 -6.27 -2.02 6.87
C ILE A 21 -5.53 -2.69 8.02
N CYS A 22 -4.22 -2.96 7.88
CA CYS A 22 -3.45 -3.67 8.90
C CYS A 22 -2.75 -2.74 9.90
N GLY A 23 -2.63 -1.45 9.58
CA GLY A 23 -1.94 -0.45 10.39
C GLY A 23 -0.40 -0.55 10.35
N CYS A 24 0.15 -1.45 9.54
CA CYS A 24 1.60 -1.55 9.33
C CYS A 24 2.08 -0.44 8.39
N GLU A 25 3.30 0.05 8.63
CA GLU A 25 4.00 0.93 7.70
C GLU A 25 4.24 0.23 6.36
N LEU A 26 4.18 1.00 5.27
CA LEU A 26 4.53 0.52 3.94
C LEU A 26 6.05 0.45 3.81
N GLU A 27 6.53 -0.70 3.35
CA GLU A 27 7.95 -0.99 3.14
C GLU A 27 8.31 -0.98 1.65
N GLU A 28 9.61 -0.99 1.37
CA GLU A 28 10.11 -0.97 0.00
C GLU A 28 9.63 -2.21 -0.77
N PHE A 29 9.08 -1.97 -1.97
CA PHE A 29 8.50 -2.98 -2.85
C PHE A 29 7.21 -3.64 -2.35
N ASP A 30 6.55 -3.07 -1.34
CA ASP A 30 5.21 -3.54 -0.98
C ASP A 30 4.24 -3.43 -2.16
N GLU A 31 3.52 -4.52 -2.44
CA GLU A 31 2.41 -4.50 -3.38
C GLU A 31 1.23 -3.79 -2.73
N VAL A 32 0.85 -2.65 -3.29
CA VAL A 32 -0.21 -1.79 -2.78
C VAL A 32 -1.28 -1.50 -3.83
N THR A 33 -2.45 -1.11 -3.34
CA THR A 33 -3.51 -0.48 -4.11
C THR A 33 -3.98 0.79 -3.41
N GLY A 34 -4.75 1.61 -4.11
CA GLY A 34 -5.27 2.88 -3.60
C GLY A 34 -4.69 4.11 -4.31
N THR A 35 -4.89 5.27 -3.70
CA THR A 35 -4.42 6.57 -4.23
C THR A 35 -4.06 7.48 -3.06
N GLY A 36 -3.16 8.44 -3.26
CA GLY A 36 -2.82 9.43 -2.22
C GLY A 36 -4.00 10.27 -1.68
N ILE A 37 -5.19 10.19 -2.29
CA ILE A 37 -6.42 10.84 -1.80
C ILE A 37 -7.16 9.95 -0.79
N HIS A 38 -7.20 8.64 -1.03
CA HIS A 38 -7.94 7.66 -0.23
C HIS A 38 -7.04 6.79 0.65
N GLY A 39 -5.74 7.04 0.66
CA GLY A 39 -4.74 6.22 1.31
C GLY A 39 -4.33 5.01 0.46
N TYR A 40 -3.26 4.37 0.92
CA TYR A 40 -2.70 3.15 0.34
C TYR A 40 -2.98 1.94 1.24
N TYR A 41 -3.06 0.77 0.62
CA TYR A 41 -3.39 -0.48 1.26
C TYR A 41 -2.53 -1.59 0.66
N HIS A 42 -2.03 -2.52 1.46
CA HIS A 42 -1.40 -3.72 0.89
C HIS A 42 -2.40 -4.50 0.04
N TRP A 43 -1.98 -4.97 -1.12
CA TRP A 43 -2.78 -5.78 -2.02
C TRP A 43 -3.35 -7.02 -1.31
N ILE A 44 -2.54 -7.68 -0.49
CA ILE A 44 -2.98 -8.83 0.32
C ILE A 44 -4.05 -8.45 1.34
N CYS A 45 -3.98 -7.26 1.95
CA CYS A 45 -4.96 -6.81 2.93
C CYS A 45 -6.34 -6.58 2.31
N VAL A 46 -6.41 -6.16 1.04
CA VAL A 46 -7.67 -5.99 0.30
C VAL A 46 -8.25 -7.34 -0.17
N ASN A 47 -7.41 -8.31 -0.49
CA ASN A 47 -7.84 -9.63 -0.96
C ASN A 47 -8.37 -10.58 0.15
N HIS A 48 -8.44 -10.12 1.41
CA HIS A 48 -9.08 -10.89 2.49
C HIS A 48 -10.62 -10.83 2.52
N VAL A 49 -11.26 -10.31 1.47
CA VAL A 49 -12.73 -10.42 1.27
C VAL A 49 -13.06 -11.68 0.48
N ASP A 50 -12.65 -12.85 0.98
CA ASP A 50 -13.26 -14.13 0.63
C ASP A 50 -13.76 -14.76 1.95
N ALA A 51 -15.05 -14.55 2.23
CA ALA A 51 -15.80 -15.22 3.28
C ALA A 51 -17.09 -15.79 2.69
#